data_AF-A0AAV8X8G3-F1
#
_entry.id   AF-A0AAV8X8G3-F1
#
_cell.length_a   1.000
_cell.length_b   1.000
_cell.length_c   1.000
_cell.angle_alpha   90.00
_cell.angle_beta   90.00
_cell.angle_gamma   90.00
#
_symmetry.space_group_name_H-M   'P 1'
#
loop_
_entity.id
_entity.type
_entity.pdbx_description
1 polymer ?
#
loop_
_entity_poly.entity_id
_entity_poly.type
_entity_poly.pdbx_seq_one_letter_code
_entity_poly.pdbx_strand_id
1 'polypeptide(L)'
;KNADKTIFTFEKYCENFVNNKAWFSPYFEHIKEAWTKRNDNNFLFLFYEDTLKDMRSTIRKVADFLEKKLTDEQIEQLMDHLSFEKFKNNQSVNCEQLVKIEIHYKK
;
A
#
# COMPACT_ATOMS: atom_id res chain seq x y z
N LYS A 1 15.09 8.42 -30.26
CA LYS A 1 14.48 9.76 -30.43
C LYS A 1 13.63 10.03 -29.20
N ASN A 2 13.91 11.15 -28.52
CA ASN A 2 13.36 11.59 -27.24
C ASN A 2 11.84 11.34 -27.09
N ALA A 3 11.48 10.22 -26.47
CA ALA A 3 10.17 10.09 -25.86
C ALA A 3 10.19 10.97 -24.61
N ASP A 4 9.60 12.14 -24.79
CA ASP A 4 9.22 13.18 -23.84
C ASP A 4 9.43 12.86 -22.34
N LYS A 5 10.61 13.20 -21.81
CA LYS A 5 10.92 13.17 -20.36
C LYS A 5 9.99 14.08 -19.54
N THR A 6 9.27 14.99 -20.19
CA THR A 6 8.36 15.96 -19.56
C THR A 6 7.07 15.33 -19.05
N ILE A 7 6.71 14.12 -19.51
CA ILE A 7 5.55 13.36 -19.02
C ILE A 7 5.83 12.72 -17.65
N PHE A 8 7.10 12.63 -17.23
CA PHE A 8 7.55 11.84 -16.06
C PHE A 8 8.11 12.66 -14.90
N THR A 9 7.90 13.99 -14.85
CA THR A 9 8.30 14.76 -13.66
C THR A 9 7.28 14.62 -12.54
N PHE A 10 7.73 14.75 -11.29
CA PHE A 10 6.85 14.70 -10.13
C PHE A 10 5.79 15.80 -10.20
N GLU A 11 6.16 17.00 -10.62
CA GLU A 11 5.25 18.15 -10.74
C GLU A 11 4.12 17.84 -11.74
N LYS A 12 4.46 17.25 -12.90
CA LYS A 12 3.46 16.90 -13.90
C LYS A 12 2.56 15.76 -13.42
N TYR A 13 3.12 14.80 -12.70
CA TYR A 13 2.34 13.74 -12.08
C TYR A 13 1.37 14.31 -11.03
N CYS A 14 1.83 15.20 -10.15
CA CYS A 14 0.98 15.86 -9.16
C CYS A 14 -0.15 16.66 -9.81
N GLU A 15 0.14 17.41 -10.86
CA GLU A 15 -0.88 18.11 -11.65
C GLU A 15 -1.93 17.13 -12.18
N ASN A 16 -1.51 16.02 -12.78
CA ASN A 16 -2.42 14.99 -13.27
C ASN A 16 -3.22 14.34 -12.14
N PHE A 17 -2.58 14.03 -11.01
CA PHE A 17 -3.22 13.39 -9.86
C PHE A 17 -4.32 14.27 -9.27
N VAL A 18 -4.03 15.55 -9.01
CA VAL A 18 -5.01 16.52 -8.48
C VAL A 18 -6.15 16.76 -9.47
N ASN A 19 -5.88 16.67 -10.78
CA ASN A 19 -6.90 16.79 -11.83
C ASN A 19 -7.62 15.49 -12.19
N ASN A 20 -7.50 14.43 -11.37
CA ASN A 20 -8.14 13.13 -11.60
C ASN A 20 -7.76 12.47 -12.94
N LYS A 21 -6.48 12.59 -13.32
CA LYS A 21 -5.88 11.99 -14.53
C LYS A 21 -4.83 10.94 -14.17
N ALA A 22 -4.86 10.43 -12.94
CA ALA A 22 -4.04 9.31 -12.50
C ALA A 22 -4.87 8.00 -12.49
N TRP A 23 -4.19 6.87 -12.42
CA TRP A 23 -4.85 5.57 -12.29
C TRP A 23 -5.67 5.51 -10.99
N PHE A 24 -6.87 4.90 -11.06
CA PHE A 24 -7.82 4.78 -9.94
C PHE A 24 -8.25 6.11 -9.31
N SER A 25 -8.19 7.22 -10.06
CA SER A 25 -8.75 8.51 -9.64
C SER A 25 -10.26 8.60 -9.97
N PRO A 26 -11.05 9.46 -9.29
CA PRO A 26 -10.67 10.48 -8.31
C PRO A 26 -10.25 9.94 -6.94
N TYR A 27 -9.11 10.42 -6.41
CA TYR A 27 -8.53 9.93 -5.14
C TYR A 27 -9.50 10.07 -3.95
N PHE A 28 -10.11 11.25 -3.77
CA PHE A 28 -11.00 11.48 -2.63
C PHE A 28 -12.33 10.75 -2.76
N GLU A 29 -12.88 10.60 -3.97
CA GLU A 29 -14.13 9.85 -4.15
C GLU A 29 -13.90 8.36 -3.87
N HIS A 30 -12.79 7.79 -4.34
CA HIS A 30 -12.39 6.42 -4.00
C HIS A 30 -12.31 6.19 -2.48
N ILE A 31 -11.72 7.12 -1.73
CA ILE A 31 -11.65 7.03 -0.27
C ILE A 31 -13.04 7.21 0.37
N LYS A 32 -13.84 8.17 -0.11
CA LYS A 32 -15.19 8.42 0.43
C LYS A 32 -16.07 7.19 0.28
N GLU A 33 -16.02 6.50 -0.86
CA GLU A 33 -16.76 5.25 -1.07
C GLU A 33 -16.43 4.22 0.01
N ALA A 34 -15.14 3.95 0.25
CA ALA A 34 -14.72 3.05 1.33
C ALA A 34 -15.11 3.59 2.74
N TRP A 35 -15.02 4.90 2.95
CA TRP A 35 -15.34 5.54 4.22
C TRP A 35 -16.81 5.41 4.61
N THR A 36 -17.73 5.41 3.63
CA THR A 36 -19.17 5.20 3.89
C THR A 36 -19.45 3.81 4.48
N LYS A 37 -18.63 2.81 4.14
CA LYS A 37 -18.75 1.41 4.59
C LYS A 37 -17.90 1.07 5.82
N ARG A 38 -17.19 2.05 6.41
CA ARG A 38 -16.22 1.81 7.50
C ARG A 38 -16.82 1.18 8.77
N ASN A 39 -18.15 1.22 8.92
CA ASN A 39 -18.87 0.65 10.05
C ASN A 39 -19.50 -0.72 9.73
N ASP A 40 -19.33 -1.22 8.51
CA ASP A 40 -19.83 -2.54 8.12
C ASP A 40 -19.01 -3.62 8.82
N ASN A 41 -19.66 -4.64 9.39
CA ASN A 41 -18.98 -5.71 10.14
C ASN A 41 -17.92 -6.46 9.31
N ASN A 42 -18.06 -6.49 7.98
CA ASN A 42 -17.16 -7.18 7.06
C ASN A 42 -16.19 -6.23 6.34
N PHE A 43 -16.02 -4.99 6.82
CA PHE A 43 -15.13 -4.01 6.21
C PHE A 43 -14.23 -3.33 7.25
N LEU A 44 -12.91 -3.51 7.11
CA LEU A 44 -11.93 -2.88 7.98
C LEU A 44 -11.25 -1.71 7.27
N PHE A 45 -11.58 -0.48 7.67
CA PHE A 45 -10.88 0.71 7.20
C PHE A 45 -9.63 0.97 8.06
N LEU A 46 -8.47 1.13 7.40
CA LEU A 46 -7.18 1.41 8.04
C LEU A 46 -6.50 2.61 7.38
N PHE A 47 -5.69 3.32 8.16
CA PHE A 47 -4.79 4.36 7.66
C PHE A 47 -3.37 3.84 7.63
N TYR A 48 -2.61 4.27 6.62
CA TYR A 48 -1.20 3.92 6.50
C TYR A 48 -0.38 4.50 7.67
N GLU A 49 -0.69 5.72 8.08
CA GLU A 49 -0.03 6.44 9.16
C GLU A 49 -0.18 5.70 10.50
N ASP A 50 -1.30 5.03 10.74
CA ASP A 50 -1.52 4.21 11.94
C ASP A 50 -0.55 3.02 11.97
N THR A 51 -0.25 2.41 10.82
CA THR A 51 0.74 1.31 10.72
C THR A 51 2.15 1.77 11.05
N LEU A 52 2.49 3.02 10.73
CA LEU A 52 3.80 3.59 11.03
C LEU A 52 3.90 4.00 12.50
N LYS A 53 2.81 4.56 13.05
CA LYS A 53 2.77 5.03 14.44
C LYS A 53 2.72 3.88 15.43
N ASP A 54 1.89 2.87 15.16
CA ASP A 54 1.73 1.69 16.00
C ASP A 54 1.32 0.46 15.18
N MET A 55 2.34 -0.20 14.62
CA MET A 55 2.18 -1.44 13.85
C MET A 55 1.58 -2.56 14.71
N ARG A 56 1.92 -2.63 16.00
CA ARG A 56 1.45 -3.68 16.92
C ARG A 56 -0.06 -3.62 17.07
N SER A 57 -0.58 -2.43 17.38
CA SER A 57 -2.02 -2.21 17.53
C SER A 57 -2.74 -2.46 16.22
N THR A 58 -2.13 -2.10 15.08
CA THR A 58 -2.72 -2.37 13.76
C THR A 58 -2.79 -3.87 13.47
N ILE A 59 -1.74 -4.64 13.77
CA ILE A 59 -1.74 -6.11 13.63
C ILE A 59 -2.84 -6.74 14.48
N ARG A 60 -2.99 -6.31 15.75
CA ARG A 60 -4.08 -6.80 16.62
C ARG A 60 -5.44 -6.46 16.05
N LYS A 61 -5.65 -5.23 15.57
CA LYS A 61 -6.90 -4.79 14.95
C LYS A 61 -7.28 -5.65 13.75
N VAL A 62 -6.31 -5.99 12.89
CA VAL A 62 -6.53 -6.88 11.74
C VAL A 62 -6.82 -8.31 12.20
N ALA A 63 -6.08 -8.82 13.18
CA ALA A 63 -6.29 -10.17 13.71
C ALA A 63 -7.69 -10.33 14.33
N ASP A 64 -8.12 -9.38 15.17
CA ASP A 64 -9.45 -9.40 15.78
C ASP A 64 -10.56 -9.27 14.72
N PHE A 65 -10.38 -8.44 13.68
CA PHE A 65 -11.33 -8.36 12.55
C PHE A 65 -11.45 -9.69 11.78
N LEU A 66 -10.36 -10.45 11.67
CA LEU A 66 -10.34 -11.78 11.04
C LEU A 66 -10.67 -12.92 12.03
N GLU A 67 -11.12 -12.58 13.25
CA GLU A 67 -11.44 -13.53 14.32
C GLU A 67 -10.27 -14.47 14.67
N LYS A 68 -9.03 -13.95 14.62
CA LYS A 68 -7.81 -14.67 14.98
C LYS A 68 -7.24 -14.16 16.30
N LYS A 69 -6.91 -15.09 17.19
CA LYS A 69 -6.16 -14.80 18.41
C LYS A 69 -4.68 -15.02 18.14
N LEU A 70 -3.89 -13.97 18.35
CA LEU A 70 -2.44 -14.00 18.23
C LEU A 70 -1.82 -13.87 19.61
N THR A 71 -0.80 -14.68 19.88
CA THR A 71 0.06 -14.49 21.07
C THR A 71 1.01 -13.31 20.85
N ASP A 72 1.61 -12.83 21.94
CA ASP A 72 2.56 -11.72 21.85
C ASP A 72 3.79 -12.12 21.02
N GLU A 73 4.24 -13.37 21.11
CA GLU A 73 5.35 -13.88 20.31
C GLU A 73 5.01 -13.91 18.81
N GLN A 74 3.78 -14.29 18.44
CA GLN A 74 3.35 -14.26 17.05
C GLN A 74 3.28 -12.82 16.51
N ILE A 75 2.90 -11.87 17.37
CA ILE A 75 2.89 -10.46 17.01
C ILE A 75 4.32 -9.94 16.83
N GLU A 76 5.27 -10.29 17.70
CA GLU A 76 6.68 -9.94 17.50
C GLU A 76 7.22 -10.48 16.18
N GLN A 77 6.91 -11.75 15.87
CA GLN A 77 7.32 -12.38 14.62
C GLN A 77 6.77 -11.63 13.40
N LEU A 78 5.51 -11.20 13.44
CA LEU A 78 4.91 -10.40 12.38
C LEU A 78 5.53 -9.01 12.27
N MET A 79 5.76 -8.32 13.40
CA MET A 79 6.41 -7.02 13.41
C MET A 79 7.82 -7.07 12.81
N ASP A 80 8.59 -8.10 13.18
CA ASP A 80 9.90 -8.33 12.61
C ASP A 80 9.80 -8.61 11.10
N HIS A 81 8.92 -9.53 10.68
CA HIS A 81 8.72 -9.89 9.28
C HIS A 81 8.28 -8.70 8.40
N LEU A 82 7.42 -7.83 8.93
CA LEU A 82 6.87 -6.65 8.26
C LEU A 82 7.76 -5.41 8.40
N SER A 83 8.90 -5.50 9.10
CA SER A 83 9.86 -4.41 9.16
C SER A 83 10.28 -3.98 7.75
N PHE A 84 10.43 -2.68 7.55
CA PHE A 84 10.64 -2.12 6.20
C PHE A 84 11.82 -2.78 5.47
N GLU A 85 12.95 -2.97 6.15
CA GLU A 85 14.13 -3.61 5.55
C GLU A 85 13.88 -5.06 5.16
N LYS A 86 13.18 -5.85 5.98
CA LYS A 86 12.85 -7.24 5.62
C LYS A 86 11.83 -7.29 4.49
N PHE A 87 10.80 -6.45 4.53
CA PHE A 87 9.75 -6.43 3.53
C PHE A 87 10.26 -5.93 2.17
N LYS A 88 11.11 -4.91 2.16
CA LYS A 88 11.77 -4.39 0.94
C LYS A 88 12.69 -5.41 0.27
N ASN A 89 13.42 -6.21 1.06
CA ASN A 89 14.35 -7.21 0.54
C ASN A 89 13.69 -8.59 0.33
N ASN A 90 12.40 -8.75 0.66
CA ASN A 90 11.66 -9.98 0.44
C ASN A 90 11.24 -10.11 -1.03
N GLN A 91 11.91 -11.02 -1.75
CA GLN A 91 11.69 -11.30 -3.17
C GLN A 91 10.25 -11.70 -3.52
N SER A 92 9.47 -12.18 -2.54
CA SER A 92 8.07 -12.59 -2.76
C SER A 92 7.13 -11.39 -2.91
N VAL A 93 7.53 -10.20 -2.45
CA VAL A 93 6.65 -9.01 -2.37
C VAL A 93 7.30 -7.72 -2.86
N ASN A 94 8.61 -7.69 -3.10
CA ASN A 94 9.32 -6.47 -3.52
C ASN A 94 9.22 -6.13 -5.01
N CYS A 95 8.46 -6.92 -5.79
CA CYS A 95 8.18 -6.70 -7.20
C CYS A 95 9.40 -6.58 -8.13
N GLU A 96 10.62 -6.93 -7.69
CA GLU A 96 11.84 -6.78 -8.51
C GLU A 96 11.77 -7.57 -9.83
N GLN A 97 11.11 -8.73 -9.81
CA GLN A 97 10.97 -9.57 -11.01
C GLN A 97 10.07 -8.91 -12.06
N LEU A 98 9.01 -8.21 -11.64
CA LEU A 98 8.12 -7.49 -12.55
C LEU A 98 8.86 -6.35 -13.25
N VAL A 99 9.69 -5.61 -12.52
CA VAL A 99 10.53 -4.53 -13.07
C VAL A 99 11.51 -5.08 -14.12
N LYS A 100 12.15 -6.23 -13.84
CA LYS A 100 13.09 -6.87 -14.80
C LYS A 100 12.38 -7.32 -16.08
N ILE A 101 11.17 -7.87 -15.96
CA ILE A 101 10.36 -8.31 -17.11
C ILE A 101 9.96 -7.10 -17.98
N GLU A 102 9.49 -6.00 -17.38
CA GLU A 102 9.11 -4.79 -18.12
C GLU A 102 10.31 -4.18 -18.88
N ILE A 103 11.50 -4.19 -18.26
CA ILE A 103 12.74 -3.74 -18.90
C ILE A 103 13.12 -4.66 -20.08
N HIS A 104 12.86 -5.96 -19.99
CA HIS A 104 13.13 -6.90 -21.09
C HIS A 104 12.23 -6.66 -22.30
N TYR A 105 10.94 -6.38 -22.09
CA TYR A 105 10.00 -6.07 -23.19
C TYR A 105 10.22 -4.70 -23.84
N LYS A 106 10.95 -3.79 -23.16
CA LYS A 106 11.30 -2.46 -23.66
C LYS A 106 12.65 -2.41 -24.41
N LYS A 107 13.38 -3.53 -24.50
CA LYS A 107 14.59 -3.69 -25.32
C LYS A 107 14.27 -4.34 -26.65
#